data_AF-A0A3R9QM44-F1
#
_entry.id   AF-A0A3R9QM44-F1
#
_cell.length_a   1.000
_cell.length_b   1.000
_cell.length_c   1.000
_cell.angle_alpha   90.00
_cell.angle_beta   90.00
_cell.angle_gamma   90.00
#
_symmetry.space_group_name_H-M   'P 1'
#
loop_
_entity.id
_entity.type
_entity.pdbx_description
1 polymer ?
#
loop_
_entity_poly.entity_id
_entity_poly.type
_entity_poly.pdbx_seq_one_letter_code
_entity_poly.pdbx_strand_id
1 'polypeptide(L)' 'MAFIMVDDMQIPAGKYESKEEAKKAATEQELIVKDNEGHFWVVDRENYPKIEGFGYSVVQI' A
#
# COMPACT_ATOMS: atom_id res chain seq x y z
N MET A 1 -12.66 -1.91 -4.33
CA MET A 1 -11.29 -1.59 -4.74
C MET A 1 -11.01 -0.16 -4.30
N ALA A 2 -9.90 0.07 -3.61
CA ALA A 2 -9.49 1.41 -3.18
C ALA A 2 -8.34 1.89 -4.08
N PHE A 3 -8.01 3.17 -3.99
CA PHE A 3 -6.91 3.78 -4.73
C PHE A 3 -6.15 4.72 -3.81
N ILE A 4 -4.83 4.68 -3.90
CA ILE A 4 -3.98 5.74 -3.34
C ILE A 4 -3.93 6.84 -4.38
N MET A 5 -4.37 8.04 -3.99
CA MET A 5 -4.26 9.25 -4.78
C MET A 5 -2.95 9.96 -4.42
N VAL A 6 -2.02 10.04 -5.36
CA VAL A 6 -0.75 10.76 -5.20
C VAL A 6 -0.56 11.72 -6.37
N ASP A 7 -0.49 13.01 -6.09
CA ASP A 7 -0.56 14.09 -7.08
C ASP A 7 -1.74 13.88 -8.06
N ASP A 8 -1.46 13.61 -9.34
CA ASP A 8 -2.43 13.32 -10.40
C ASP A 8 -2.53 11.82 -10.75
N MET A 9 -1.89 10.95 -9.96
CA MET A 9 -1.82 9.51 -10.21
C MET A 9 -2.78 8.72 -9.29
N GLN A 10 -3.48 7.77 -9.90
CA GLN A 10 -4.29 6.77 -9.20
C GLN A 10 -3.54 5.45 -9.14
N ILE A 11 -3.10 5.07 -7.94
CA ILE A 11 -2.43 3.79 -7.71
C ILE A 11 -3.46 2.80 -7.19
N PRO A 12 -3.72 1.68 -7.89
CA PRO A 12 -4.59 0.64 -7.38
C PRO A 12 -4.00 0.05 -6.10
N ALA A 13 -4.79 0.02 -5.03
CA ALA A 13 -4.36 -0.45 -3.73
C ALA A 13 -5.52 -1.02 -2.92
N GLY A 14 -5.24 -2.02 -2.08
CA GLY A 14 -6.18 -2.46 -1.06
C GLY A 14 -5.95 -1.68 0.24
N LYS A 15 -6.95 -0.93 0.75
CA LYS A 15 -6.90 -0.32 2.08
C LYS A 15 -7.40 -1.32 3.12
N TYR A 16 -6.66 -1.48 4.21
CA TYR A 16 -6.97 -2.37 5.32
C TYR A 16 -6.80 -1.67 6.65
N GLU A 17 -7.62 -2.06 7.63
CA GLU A 17 -7.56 -1.52 8.99
C GLU A 17 -6.46 -2.21 9.82
N SER A 18 -6.16 -3.48 9.50
CA SER A 18 -5.20 -4.29 10.23
C SER A 18 -4.12 -4.90 9.33
N LYS A 19 -2.88 -5.01 9.85
CA LYS A 19 -1.77 -5.70 9.18
C LYS A 19 -2.12 -7.14 8.80
N GLU A 20 -2.84 -7.85 9.66
CA GLU A 20 -3.23 -9.25 9.41
C GLU A 20 -4.15 -9.40 8.20
N GLU A 21 -5.07 -8.46 7.99
CA GLU A 21 -5.96 -8.47 6.83
C GLU A 21 -5.20 -8.13 5.56
N ALA A 22 -4.35 -7.10 5.61
CA ALA A 22 -3.46 -6.75 4.51
C ALA A 22 -2.58 -7.95 4.12
N LYS A 23 -2.08 -8.72 5.09
CA LYS A 23 -1.26 -9.91 4.84
C LYS A 23 -2.04 -11.06 4.22
N LYS A 24 -3.31 -11.24 4.57
CA LYS A 24 -4.16 -12.26 3.95
C LYS A 24 -4.53 -11.91 2.50
N ALA A 25 -4.60 -10.62 2.19
CA ALA A 25 -4.94 -10.15 0.86
C ALA A 25 -3.72 -10.00 -0.05
N ALA A 26 -2.55 -9.65 0.50
CA ALA A 26 -1.32 -9.48 -0.25
C ALA A 26 -0.86 -10.81 -0.88
N THR A 27 -0.61 -10.76 -2.18
CA THR A 27 0.05 -11.82 -2.95
C THR A 27 1.57 -11.66 -2.92
N GLU A 28 2.31 -12.63 -3.47
CA GLU A 28 3.79 -12.61 -3.51
C GLU A 28 4.39 -11.42 -4.28
N GLN A 29 3.60 -10.75 -5.13
CA GLN A 29 4.03 -9.60 -5.93
C GLN A 29 3.63 -8.25 -5.32
N GLU A 30 2.88 -8.27 -4.21
CA GLU A 30 2.39 -7.08 -3.52
C GLU A 30 3.21 -6.81 -2.26
N LEU A 31 3.29 -5.53 -1.89
CA LEU A 31 3.92 -5.03 -0.69
C LEU A 31 2.87 -4.45 0.24
N ILE A 32 3.04 -4.73 1.53
CA ILE A 32 2.24 -4.11 2.58
C ILE A 32 2.96 -2.86 3.05
N VAL A 33 2.35 -1.72 2.77
CA VAL A 33 2.84 -0.40 3.19
C VAL A 33 1.93 0.19 4.25
N LYS A 34 2.48 1.12 5.03
CA LYS A 34 1.74 1.90 6.02
C LYS A 34 1.88 3.37 5.70
N ASP A 35 0.76 4.09 5.72
CA ASP A 35 0.73 5.54 5.53
C ASP A 35 1.06 6.29 6.85
N ASN A 36 1.20 7.60 6.75
CA ASN A 36 1.44 8.47 7.90
C ASN A 36 0.28 8.52 8.91
N GLU A 37 -0.93 8.17 8.48
CA GLU A 37 -2.14 8.14 9.32
C GLU A 37 -2.27 6.81 10.09
N GLY A 38 -1.45 5.83 9.75
CA GLY A 38 -1.40 4.54 10.41
C GLY A 38 -2.22 3.44 9.73
N HIS A 39 -2.81 3.70 8.56
CA HIS A 39 -3.54 2.69 7.79
C HIS A 39 -2.58 1.77 7.03
N PHE A 40 -3.03 0.53 6.81
CA PHE A 40 -2.30 -0.45 6.01
C PHE A 40 -2.83 -0.46 4.58
N TRP A 41 -1.90 -0.54 3.64
CA TRP A 41 -2.21 -0.61 2.23
C TRP A 41 -1.45 -1.75 1.59
N VAL A 42 -2.11 -2.48 0.70
CA VAL A 42 -1.48 -3.48 -0.15
C VAL A 42 -1.37 -2.88 -1.53
N VAL A 43 -0.14 -2.81 -2.05
CA VAL A 43 0.17 -2.22 -3.34
C VAL A 43 1.09 -3.15 -4.11
N ASP A 44 1.00 -3.18 -5.43
CA ASP A 44 1.99 -3.93 -6.20
C ASP A 44 3.41 -3.40 -5.96
N ARG A 45 4.39 -4.29 -5.92
CA ARG A 45 5.81 -3.93 -5.77
C ARG A 45 6.27 -2.91 -6.82
N GLU A 46 5.73 -2.98 -8.03
CA GLU A 46 6.04 -2.05 -9.13
C GLU A 46 5.44 -0.64 -8.91
N ASN A 47 4.39 -0.53 -8.09
CA ASN A 47 3.75 0.73 -7.75
C ASN A 47 4.34 1.37 -6.49
N TYR A 48 5.01 0.60 -5.62
CA TYR A 48 5.61 1.14 -4.40
C TYR A 48 6.55 2.33 -4.61
N PRO A 49 7.50 2.33 -5.57
CA PRO A 49 8.39 3.47 -5.81
C PRO A 49 7.65 4.78 -6.15
N LYS A 50 6.39 4.69 -6.61
CA LYS A 50 5.55 5.85 -6.93
C LYS A 50 4.94 6.50 -5.69
N ILE A 51 4.83 5.76 -4.58
CA ILE A 51 4.21 6.21 -3.33
C ILE A 51 5.21 6.34 -2.17
N GLU A 52 6.38 5.71 -2.25
CA GLU A 52 7.44 5.76 -1.21
C GLU A 52 7.79 7.20 -0.82
N GLY A 53 7.92 8.10 -1.80
CA GLY A 53 8.21 9.52 -1.58
C GLY A 53 7.10 10.32 -0.90
N PHE A 54 5.89 9.76 -0.77
CA PHE A 54 4.72 10.42 -0.18
C PHE A 54 4.47 10.02 1.28
N GLY A 55 5.43 9.33 1.91
CA GLY A 55 5.34 8.92 3.31
C GLY A 55 4.76 7.53 3.52
N TYR A 56 4.74 6.68 2.48
CA TYR A 56 4.38 5.27 2.60
C TYR A 56 5.61 4.42 2.91
N SER A 57 5.55 3.70 4.03
CA SER A 57 6.66 2.85 4.50
C SER A 57 6.32 1.37 4.39
N VAL A 58 7.22 0.56 3.82
CA VAL A 58 7.03 -0.91 3.78
C VAL A 58 7.09 -1.49 5.19
N VAL A 59 6.08 -2.28 5.53
CA VAL A 59 5.98 -2.99 6.82
C VAL A 59 6.28 -4.48 6.67
N GLN A 60 6.14 -5.03 5.45
CA GLN A 60 6.45 -6.42 5.15
C GLN A 60 6.73 -6.61 3.65
N ILE A 61 7.74 -7.45 3.36
CA ILE A 61 8.21 -7.87 2.03
C ILE A 61 7.75 -9.31 1.77
#